data_AF-A0A934C0K2-F1
#
_entry.id   AF-A0A934C0K2-F1
#
_cell.length_a   1.000
_cell.length_b   1.000
_cell.length_c   1.000
_cell.angle_alpha   90.00
_cell.angle_beta   90.00
_cell.angle_gamma   90.00
#
_symmetry.space_group_name_H-M   'P 1'
#
loop_
_entity.id
_entity.type
_entity.pdbx_description
1 polymer ?
#
loop_
_entity_poly.entity_id
_entity_poly.type
_entity_poly.pdbx_seq_one_letter_code
_entity_poly.pdbx_strand_id
1 'polypeptide(L)'
;MKLRFLLLPSLLTLPAALSAADAPKPAAIDAALSSAGLTSAQLLEGLKSGLGTLVQVAGTELAKPGAVQVAAPSSVAKLESTLRRLNQSGAFDTFKASLNAAAASVAPQTTEVLKAAVGPLTLADAQSLVGGPPDAATRLLRKSADAALRTKLMPLVAQAIAANGTAAKAKEMAAKAGPMAAMMGVPSAADLETHLYSQVLDVSFGYLAKQEAAFRANPAQFKNALAAKVFSLGKK
;
A
#
# COMPACT_ATOMS: atom_id res chain seq x y z
N MET A 1 -3.00 -62.62 -39.30
CA MET A 1 -3.84 -61.44 -39.62
C MET A 1 -4.36 -60.87 -38.31
N LYS A 2 -4.24 -59.55 -38.13
CA LYS A 2 -4.08 -58.87 -36.82
C LYS A 2 -5.37 -58.75 -35.99
N LEU A 3 -5.16 -58.78 -34.68
CA LEU A 3 -6.12 -58.81 -33.57
C LEU A 3 -6.60 -57.39 -33.16
N ARG A 4 -7.83 -57.35 -32.64
CA ARG A 4 -8.58 -56.29 -31.90
C ARG A 4 -7.75 -55.24 -31.15
N PHE A 5 -8.29 -54.01 -31.01
CA PHE A 5 -8.44 -53.33 -29.71
C PHE A 5 -9.43 -52.14 -29.77
N LEU A 6 -10.19 -51.98 -28.68
CA LEU A 6 -11.29 -51.06 -28.41
C LEU A 6 -10.76 -50.03 -27.39
N LEU A 7 -10.88 -48.72 -27.57
CA LEU A 7 -10.73 -47.75 -26.45
C LEU A 7 -11.27 -46.34 -26.75
N LEU A 8 -12.01 -45.81 -25.77
CA LEU A 8 -12.68 -44.51 -25.71
C LEU A 8 -11.70 -43.31 -25.65
N PRO A 9 -12.11 -42.08 -26.04
CA PRO A 9 -11.35 -40.88 -25.74
C PRO A 9 -11.69 -40.35 -24.33
N SER A 10 -10.69 -40.33 -23.46
CA SER A 10 -10.73 -39.68 -22.14
C SER A 10 -10.62 -38.16 -22.29
N LEU A 11 -11.52 -37.45 -21.61
CA LEU A 11 -11.55 -35.99 -21.50
C LEU A 11 -10.42 -35.54 -20.55
N LEU A 12 -9.47 -34.78 -21.07
CA LEU A 12 -8.30 -34.28 -20.34
C LEU A 12 -8.68 -33.04 -19.51
N THR A 13 -8.90 -33.21 -18.21
CA THR A 13 -9.01 -32.09 -17.26
C THR A 13 -7.62 -31.58 -16.88
N LEU A 14 -7.33 -30.32 -17.18
CA LEU A 14 -6.12 -29.60 -16.80
C LEU A 14 -6.26 -29.06 -15.35
N PRO A 15 -5.37 -29.40 -14.39
CA PRO A 15 -5.29 -28.62 -13.16
C PRO A 15 -4.35 -27.43 -13.38
N ALA A 16 -4.89 -26.22 -13.26
CA ALA A 16 -4.11 -25.00 -13.10
C ALA A 16 -3.46 -25.01 -11.69
N ALA A 17 -2.25 -25.54 -11.60
CA ALA A 17 -1.42 -25.41 -10.40
C ALA A 17 -0.95 -23.96 -10.27
N LEU A 18 -1.55 -23.23 -9.33
CA LEU A 18 -1.03 -21.96 -8.84
C LEU A 18 0.30 -22.25 -8.11
N SER A 19 1.40 -22.03 -8.81
CA SER A 19 2.76 -22.19 -8.27
C SER A 19 2.95 -21.24 -7.09
N ALA A 20 2.93 -21.78 -5.87
CA ALA A 20 3.48 -21.11 -4.70
C ALA A 20 4.99 -20.91 -4.96
N ALA A 21 5.40 -19.67 -5.19
CA ALA A 21 6.78 -19.32 -5.45
C ALA A 21 7.67 -19.74 -4.26
N ASP A 22 8.77 -20.39 -4.63
CA ASP A 22 9.85 -20.94 -3.83
C ASP A 22 10.40 -19.92 -2.83
N ALA A 23 9.98 -20.00 -1.55
CA ALA A 23 10.66 -19.30 -0.48
C ALA A 23 12.04 -19.96 -0.27
N PRO A 24 13.15 -19.20 -0.14
CA PRO A 24 14.48 -19.78 -0.03
C PRO A 24 14.58 -20.70 1.19
N LYS A 25 15.11 -21.91 0.98
CA LYS A 25 15.34 -22.92 2.03
C LYS A 25 16.25 -22.34 3.14
N PRO A 26 16.03 -22.65 4.44
CA PRO A 26 16.77 -22.05 5.56
C PRO A 26 18.31 -22.08 5.41
N ALA A 27 18.86 -23.17 4.88
CA ALA A 27 20.29 -23.32 4.63
C ALA A 27 20.86 -22.32 3.59
N ALA A 28 20.04 -21.87 2.63
CA ALA A 28 20.43 -20.84 1.65
C ALA A 28 20.47 -19.44 2.28
N ILE A 29 19.64 -19.20 3.29
CA ILE A 29 19.61 -17.94 4.04
C ILE A 29 20.86 -17.84 4.93
N ASP A 30 21.20 -18.90 5.65
CA ASP A 30 22.41 -18.96 6.48
C ASP A 30 23.69 -18.82 5.64
N ALA A 31 23.74 -19.43 4.45
CA ALA A 31 24.84 -19.25 3.51
C ALA A 31 24.92 -17.81 2.98
N ALA A 32 23.78 -17.19 2.64
CA ALA A 32 23.74 -15.79 2.20
C ALA A 32 24.19 -14.83 3.30
N LEU A 33 23.72 -15.02 4.54
CA LEU A 33 24.13 -14.24 5.71
C LEU A 33 25.62 -14.41 6.02
N SER A 34 26.13 -15.64 5.96
CA SER A 34 27.54 -15.94 6.18
C SER A 34 28.43 -15.32 5.10
N SER A 35 28.03 -15.41 3.82
CA SER A 35 28.74 -14.77 2.71
C SER A 35 28.75 -13.24 2.81
N ALA A 36 27.69 -12.67 3.38
CA ALA A 36 27.63 -11.26 3.69
C ALA A 36 28.37 -10.92 4.99
N GLY A 37 28.76 -11.88 5.84
CA GLY A 37 29.29 -11.61 7.18
C GLY A 37 28.28 -10.85 8.06
N LEU A 38 27.03 -11.33 8.07
CA LEU A 38 25.94 -10.82 8.91
C LEU A 38 25.47 -11.94 9.85
N THR A 39 25.21 -11.58 11.11
CA THR A 39 24.48 -12.46 12.02
C THR A 39 22.96 -12.28 11.86
N SER A 40 22.18 -13.24 12.35
CA SER A 40 20.71 -13.12 12.40
C SER A 40 20.24 -11.89 13.18
N ALA A 41 20.89 -11.55 14.30
CA ALA A 41 20.57 -10.34 15.05
C ALA A 41 20.83 -9.06 14.23
N GLN A 42 21.96 -9.02 13.52
CA GLN A 42 22.33 -7.93 12.63
C GLN A 42 21.38 -7.80 11.43
N LEU A 43 20.88 -8.91 10.89
CA LEU A 43 19.85 -8.89 9.84
C LEU A 43 18.58 -8.19 10.33
N LEU A 44 18.09 -8.56 11.52
CA LEU A 44 16.90 -7.96 12.09
C LEU A 44 17.10 -6.47 12.41
N GLU A 45 18.22 -6.13 13.02
CA GLU A 45 18.56 -4.74 13.36
C GLU A 45 18.71 -3.87 12.10
N GLY A 46 19.40 -4.38 11.08
CA GLY A 46 19.56 -3.69 9.80
C GLY A 46 18.24 -3.50 9.07
N LEU A 47 17.35 -4.50 9.11
CA LEU A 47 15.99 -4.37 8.57
C LEU A 47 15.22 -3.26 9.29
N LYS A 48 15.18 -3.29 10.63
CA LYS A 48 14.46 -2.29 11.42
C LYS A 48 15.01 -0.89 11.20
N SER A 49 16.34 -0.75 11.17
CA SER A 49 17.00 0.53 10.90
C SER A 49 16.69 1.04 9.48
N GLY A 50 16.73 0.16 8.48
CA GLY A 50 16.42 0.51 7.09
C GLY A 50 14.96 0.90 6.91
N LEU A 51 14.01 0.12 7.43
CA LEU A 51 12.59 0.47 7.42
C LEU A 51 12.30 1.77 8.18
N GLY A 52 12.95 2.00 9.32
CA GLY A 52 12.84 3.26 10.06
C GLY A 52 13.30 4.46 9.21
N THR A 53 14.39 4.30 8.47
CA THR A 53 14.89 5.32 7.53
C THR A 53 13.90 5.54 6.37
N LEU A 54 13.39 4.47 5.77
CA LEU A 54 12.42 4.54 4.67
C LEU A 54 11.13 5.22 5.09
N VAL A 55 10.59 4.87 6.27
CA VAL A 55 9.40 5.52 6.84
C VAL A 55 9.65 7.00 7.09
N GLN A 56 10.81 7.36 7.64
CA GLN A 56 11.16 8.76 7.87
C GLN A 56 11.22 9.57 6.55
N VAL A 57 11.90 9.03 5.54
CA VAL A 57 12.02 9.68 4.22
C VAL A 57 10.63 9.78 3.57
N ALA A 58 9.85 8.71 3.56
CA ALA A 58 8.49 8.73 3.02
C ALA A 58 7.60 9.74 3.75
N GLY A 59 7.72 9.85 5.08
CA GLY A 59 7.00 10.85 5.87
C GLY A 59 7.33 12.29 5.47
N THR A 60 8.60 12.59 5.19
CA THR A 60 8.99 13.92 4.69
C THR A 60 8.42 14.22 3.30
N GLU A 61 8.28 13.21 2.45
CA GLU A 61 7.64 13.36 1.14
C GLU A 61 6.12 13.55 1.27
N LEU A 62 5.46 12.77 2.13
CA LEU A 62 4.03 12.85 2.40
C LEU A 62 3.60 14.18 3.03
N ALA A 63 4.50 14.83 3.77
CA ALA A 63 4.26 16.14 4.37
C ALA A 63 4.30 17.30 3.35
N LYS A 64 4.77 17.08 2.12
CA LYS A 64 4.81 18.14 1.10
C LYS A 64 3.40 18.50 0.63
N PRO A 65 3.11 19.79 0.38
CA PRO A 65 1.84 20.21 -0.19
C PRO A 65 1.53 19.47 -1.50
N GLY A 66 0.33 18.88 -1.58
CA GLY A 66 -0.13 18.16 -2.77
C GLY A 66 0.48 16.77 -2.97
N ALA A 67 1.31 16.26 -2.06
CA ALA A 67 1.88 14.91 -2.15
C ALA A 67 0.81 13.80 -2.02
N VAL A 68 -0.27 14.08 -1.29
CA VAL A 68 -1.38 13.15 -1.13
C VAL A 68 -2.58 13.64 -1.93
N GLN A 69 -2.79 12.98 -3.07
CA GLN A 69 -3.98 13.13 -3.88
C GLN A 69 -4.69 11.79 -3.93
N VAL A 70 -5.99 11.81 -3.63
CA VAL A 70 -6.80 10.61 -3.59
C VAL A 70 -7.82 10.65 -4.72
N ALA A 71 -8.09 9.49 -5.30
CA ALA A 71 -9.15 9.36 -6.27
C ALA A 71 -10.51 9.56 -5.59
N ALA A 72 -11.49 10.11 -6.30
CA ALA A 72 -12.86 10.05 -5.83
C ALA A 72 -13.34 8.58 -5.82
N PRO A 73 -14.27 8.21 -4.92
CA PRO A 73 -14.92 6.90 -4.99
C PRO A 73 -15.52 6.65 -6.39
N SER A 74 -15.51 5.41 -6.85
CA SER A 74 -15.96 5.05 -8.21
C SER A 74 -17.43 5.42 -8.46
N SER A 75 -18.27 5.41 -7.43
CA SER A 75 -19.66 5.91 -7.48
C SER A 75 -19.73 7.39 -7.85
N VAL A 76 -18.79 8.19 -7.34
CA VAL A 76 -18.70 9.63 -7.56
C VAL A 76 -17.95 9.99 -8.85
N ALA A 77 -16.92 9.22 -9.21
CA ALA A 77 -16.16 9.46 -10.44
C ALA A 77 -17.06 9.42 -11.71
N LYS A 78 -18.11 8.59 -11.71
CA LYS A 78 -19.09 8.55 -12.80
C LYS A 78 -19.94 9.83 -12.86
N LEU A 79 -20.25 10.43 -11.72
CA LEU A 79 -21.03 11.67 -11.64
C LEU A 79 -20.30 12.88 -12.22
N GLU A 80 -18.96 12.88 -12.19
CA GLU A 80 -18.14 13.92 -12.79
C GLU A 80 -18.54 14.20 -14.24
N SER A 81 -18.66 13.14 -15.06
CA SER A 81 -19.01 13.26 -16.47
C SER A 81 -20.39 13.90 -16.69
N THR A 82 -21.36 13.60 -15.84
CA THR A 82 -22.70 14.18 -15.88
C THR A 82 -22.68 15.63 -15.41
N LEU A 83 -22.00 15.94 -14.30
CA LEU A 83 -21.87 17.30 -13.80
C LEU A 83 -21.17 18.20 -14.81
N ARG A 84 -20.16 17.71 -15.53
CA ARG A 84 -19.51 18.44 -16.63
C ARG A 84 -20.49 18.78 -17.75
N ARG A 85 -21.33 17.82 -18.19
CA ARG A 85 -22.36 18.06 -19.21
C ARG A 85 -23.43 19.08 -18.79
N LEU A 86 -23.68 19.20 -17.50
CA LEU A 86 -24.63 20.15 -16.92
C LEU A 86 -24.00 21.51 -16.59
N ASN A 87 -22.73 21.76 -16.94
CA ASN A 87 -21.96 22.94 -16.52
C ASN A 87 -21.88 23.12 -14.98
N GLN A 88 -21.94 22.02 -14.24
CA GLN A 88 -21.91 21.94 -12.77
C GLN A 88 -20.63 21.27 -12.24
N SER A 89 -19.53 21.27 -13.00
CA SER A 89 -18.27 20.61 -12.60
C SER A 89 -17.71 21.14 -11.26
N GLY A 90 -17.97 22.40 -10.92
CA GLY A 90 -17.50 23.01 -9.67
C GLY A 90 -17.97 22.29 -8.40
N ALA A 91 -19.11 21.59 -8.44
CA ALA A 91 -19.58 20.80 -7.30
C ALA A 91 -18.69 19.56 -7.06
N PHE A 92 -18.29 18.88 -8.13
CA PHE A 92 -17.34 17.78 -8.08
C PHE A 92 -15.96 18.25 -7.64
N ASP A 93 -15.48 19.37 -8.18
CA ASP A 93 -14.18 19.94 -7.82
C ASP A 93 -14.13 20.33 -6.34
N THR A 94 -15.21 20.90 -5.81
CA THR A 94 -15.34 21.24 -4.38
C THR A 94 -15.32 20.00 -3.49
N PHE A 95 -16.05 18.94 -3.89
CA PHE A 95 -15.99 17.65 -3.19
C PHE A 95 -14.57 17.06 -3.22
N LYS A 96 -13.96 16.98 -4.40
CA LYS A 96 -12.61 16.43 -4.57
C LYS A 96 -11.56 17.21 -3.79
N ALA A 97 -11.65 18.54 -3.77
CA ALA A 97 -10.79 19.40 -2.96
C ALA A 97 -10.93 19.09 -1.45
N SER A 98 -12.16 18.92 -0.96
CA SER A 98 -12.38 18.56 0.45
C SER A 98 -11.87 17.16 0.82
N LEU A 99 -11.97 16.20 -0.11
CA LEU A 99 -11.46 14.86 0.08
C LEU A 99 -9.93 14.85 0.12
N ASN A 100 -9.27 15.60 -0.76
CA ASN A 100 -7.82 15.78 -0.75
C ASN A 100 -7.33 16.53 0.50
N ALA A 101 -8.06 17.55 0.97
CA ALA A 101 -7.73 18.26 2.21
C ALA A 101 -7.86 17.33 3.44
N ALA A 102 -8.86 16.47 3.47
CA ALA A 102 -8.97 15.42 4.48
C ALA A 102 -7.79 14.43 4.38
N ALA A 103 -7.40 13.99 3.17
CA ALA A 103 -6.26 13.11 2.96
C ALA A 103 -4.94 13.72 3.46
N ALA A 104 -4.69 14.99 3.13
CA ALA A 104 -3.50 15.74 3.54
C ALA A 104 -3.41 15.88 5.07
N SER A 105 -4.55 15.88 5.77
CA SER A 105 -4.59 15.95 7.24
C SER A 105 -4.24 14.61 7.91
N VAL A 106 -4.53 13.48 7.25
CA VAL A 106 -4.28 12.13 7.76
C VAL A 106 -2.89 11.61 7.39
N ALA A 107 -2.38 11.96 6.21
CA ALA A 107 -1.14 11.39 5.69
C ALA A 107 0.08 11.54 6.64
N PRO A 108 0.34 12.70 7.27
CA PRO A 108 1.47 12.83 8.20
C PRO A 108 1.37 11.87 9.40
N GLN A 109 0.15 11.60 9.89
CA GLN A 109 -0.11 10.71 11.02
C GLN A 109 0.21 9.24 10.70
N THR A 110 0.14 8.88 9.41
CA THR A 110 0.48 7.52 8.93
C THR A 110 1.94 7.19 9.22
N THR A 111 2.84 8.17 9.10
CA THR A 111 4.28 8.01 9.35
C THR A 111 4.58 7.52 10.76
N GLU A 112 3.99 8.15 11.78
CA GLU A 112 4.24 7.80 13.18
C GLU A 112 3.73 6.40 13.51
N VAL A 113 2.57 6.01 12.96
CA VAL A 113 2.03 4.66 13.14
C VAL A 113 2.90 3.61 12.46
N LEU A 114 3.39 3.90 11.25
CA LEU A 114 4.31 3.00 10.53
C LEU A 114 5.64 2.84 11.26
N LYS A 115 6.18 3.93 11.81
CA LYS A 115 7.43 3.89 12.59
C LYS A 115 7.30 2.99 13.81
N ALA A 116 6.17 3.06 14.51
CA ALA A 116 5.88 2.16 15.63
C ALA A 116 5.75 0.69 15.18
N ALA A 117 5.19 0.44 13.99
CA ALA A 117 5.01 -0.90 13.45
C ALA A 117 6.31 -1.60 12.99
N VAL A 118 7.43 -0.87 12.89
CA VAL A 118 8.76 -1.47 12.64
C VAL A 118 9.27 -2.23 13.87
N GLY A 119 8.94 -1.77 15.08
CA GLY A 119 9.38 -2.35 16.34
C GLY A 119 9.09 -3.85 16.51
N PRO A 120 7.85 -4.33 16.30
CA PRO A 120 7.47 -5.73 16.50
C PRO A 120 7.96 -6.70 15.42
N LEU A 121 8.69 -6.25 14.39
CA LEU A 121 9.24 -7.16 13.37
C LEU A 121 10.18 -8.20 14.01
N THR A 122 10.13 -9.42 13.48
CA THR A 122 10.84 -10.59 13.97
C THR A 122 11.99 -10.99 13.06
N LEU A 123 12.85 -11.89 13.53
CA LEU A 123 13.90 -12.46 12.70
C LEU A 123 13.34 -13.22 11.48
N ALA A 124 12.25 -13.96 11.66
CA ALA A 124 11.60 -14.69 10.58
C ALA A 124 11.12 -13.74 9.47
N ASP A 125 10.60 -12.57 9.85
CA ASP A 125 10.23 -11.53 8.90
C ASP A 125 11.44 -11.07 8.09
N ALA A 126 12.58 -10.83 8.75
CA ALA A 126 13.78 -10.37 8.08
C ALA A 126 14.40 -11.41 7.14
N GLN A 127 14.37 -12.69 7.54
CA GLN A 127 14.81 -13.79 6.69
C GLN A 127 13.94 -13.94 5.43
N SER A 128 12.63 -13.67 5.53
CA SER A 128 11.70 -13.75 4.39
C SER A 128 11.98 -12.71 3.28
N LEU A 129 12.77 -11.67 3.56
CA LEU A 129 13.07 -10.60 2.62
C LEU A 129 14.28 -10.89 1.73
N VAL A 130 15.13 -11.85 2.12
CA VAL A 130 16.37 -12.16 1.39
C VAL A 130 16.03 -12.68 0.00
N GLY A 131 16.44 -11.96 -1.04
CA GLY A 131 16.13 -12.30 -2.44
C GLY A 131 14.70 -11.95 -2.87
N GLY A 132 13.95 -11.22 -2.04
CA GLY A 132 12.60 -10.74 -2.38
C GLY A 132 12.60 -9.57 -3.38
N PRO A 133 11.43 -9.23 -3.95
CA PRO A 133 11.29 -8.11 -4.89
C PRO A 133 11.74 -6.77 -4.28
N PRO A 134 11.99 -5.73 -5.10
CA PRO A 134 12.53 -4.43 -4.64
C PRO A 134 11.73 -3.70 -3.54
N ASP A 135 10.49 -4.09 -3.31
CA ASP A 135 9.58 -3.52 -2.30
C ASP A 135 9.23 -4.50 -1.17
N ALA A 136 10.01 -5.58 -1.00
CA ALA A 136 9.62 -6.66 -0.10
C ALA A 136 9.49 -6.21 1.37
N ALA A 137 10.35 -5.30 1.85
CA ALA A 137 10.28 -4.80 3.22
C ALA A 137 9.03 -3.93 3.43
N THR A 138 8.66 -3.14 2.42
CA THR A 138 7.44 -2.33 2.39
C THR A 138 6.20 -3.21 2.43
N ARG A 139 6.16 -4.28 1.63
CA ARG A 139 5.05 -5.25 1.61
C ARG A 139 4.90 -5.97 2.95
N LEU A 140 6.03 -6.37 3.54
CA LEU A 140 6.08 -6.95 4.88
C LEU A 140 5.52 -5.98 5.93
N LEU A 141 6.02 -4.74 5.94
CA LEU A 141 5.55 -3.70 6.86
C LEU A 141 4.06 -3.43 6.71
N ARG A 142 3.53 -3.40 5.47
CA ARG A 142 2.09 -3.26 5.22
C ARG A 142 1.29 -4.36 5.88
N LYS A 143 1.73 -5.61 5.73
CA LYS A 143 1.06 -6.77 6.31
C LYS A 143 1.14 -6.77 7.84
N SER A 144 2.29 -6.46 8.42
CA SER A 144 2.47 -6.46 9.88
C SER A 144 1.79 -5.27 10.57
N ALA A 145 1.69 -4.13 9.89
CA ALA A 145 1.13 -2.91 10.45
C ALA A 145 -0.39 -2.78 10.28
N ASP A 146 -1.04 -3.60 9.44
CA ASP A 146 -2.43 -3.41 8.99
C ASP A 146 -3.42 -3.15 10.15
N ALA A 147 -3.41 -4.04 11.16
CA ALA A 147 -4.30 -3.92 12.31
C ALA A 147 -4.04 -2.65 13.15
N ALA A 148 -2.77 -2.30 13.35
CA ALA A 148 -2.38 -1.10 14.10
C ALA A 148 -2.75 0.18 13.34
N LEU A 149 -2.50 0.20 12.03
CA LEU A 149 -2.88 1.30 11.13
C LEU A 149 -4.38 1.52 11.16
N ARG A 150 -5.17 0.45 11.02
CA ARG A 150 -6.63 0.56 11.04
C ARG A 150 -7.12 1.13 12.36
N THR A 151 -6.64 0.60 13.48
CA THR A 151 -7.05 1.03 14.82
C THR A 151 -6.69 2.48 15.11
N LYS A 152 -5.50 2.94 14.68
CA LYS A 152 -5.00 4.28 14.98
C LYS A 152 -5.46 5.34 13.99
N LEU A 153 -5.57 5.00 12.70
CA LEU A 153 -5.89 5.98 11.65
C LEU A 153 -7.38 6.14 11.40
N MET A 154 -8.21 5.12 11.62
CA MET A 154 -9.66 5.26 11.33
C MET A 154 -10.33 6.41 12.11
N PRO A 155 -10.07 6.61 13.41
CA PRO A 155 -10.62 7.76 14.13
C PRO A 155 -10.16 9.11 13.55
N LEU A 156 -8.90 9.18 13.10
CA LEU A 156 -8.32 10.40 12.50
C LEU A 156 -8.92 10.68 11.12
N VAL A 157 -9.21 9.62 10.35
CA VAL A 157 -9.89 9.69 9.06
C VAL A 157 -11.32 10.21 9.23
N ALA A 158 -12.06 9.68 10.21
CA ALA A 158 -13.40 10.17 10.53
C ALA A 158 -13.39 11.66 10.92
N GLN A 159 -12.44 12.06 11.78
CA GLN A 159 -12.26 13.47 12.14
C GLN A 159 -11.92 14.33 10.92
N ALA A 160 -11.03 13.88 10.03
CA ALA A 160 -10.66 14.61 8.83
C ALA A 160 -11.83 14.78 7.86
N ILE A 161 -12.63 13.73 7.63
CA ILE A 161 -13.85 13.79 6.80
C ILE A 161 -14.86 14.78 7.39
N ALA A 162 -15.06 14.75 8.71
CA ALA A 162 -15.98 15.65 9.40
C ALA A 162 -15.49 17.10 9.35
N ALA A 163 -14.24 17.36 9.69
CA ALA A 163 -13.64 18.70 9.72
C ALA A 163 -13.64 19.39 8.35
N ASN A 164 -13.53 18.60 7.26
CA ASN A 164 -13.55 19.12 5.90
C ASN A 164 -14.96 19.20 5.29
N GLY A 165 -15.99 18.76 6.02
CA GLY A 165 -17.37 18.72 5.54
C GLY A 165 -17.55 17.85 4.29
N THR A 166 -16.70 16.83 4.11
CA THR A 166 -16.60 16.08 2.85
C THR A 166 -17.91 15.34 2.53
N ALA A 167 -18.56 14.79 3.56
CA ALA A 167 -19.87 14.13 3.41
C ALA A 167 -20.98 15.12 3.00
N ALA A 168 -20.95 16.36 3.50
CA ALA A 168 -21.92 17.39 3.11
C ALA A 168 -21.72 17.81 1.64
N LYS A 169 -20.46 17.99 1.22
CA LYS A 169 -20.11 18.30 -0.17
C LYS A 169 -20.47 17.18 -1.13
N ALA A 170 -20.34 15.91 -0.71
CA ALA A 170 -20.80 14.77 -1.49
C ALA A 170 -22.32 14.82 -1.72
N LYS A 171 -23.10 15.19 -0.69
CA LYS A 171 -24.56 15.36 -0.79
C LYS A 171 -24.95 16.53 -1.69
N GLU A 172 -24.27 17.68 -1.59
CA GLU A 172 -24.52 18.83 -2.45
C GLU A 172 -24.25 18.51 -3.93
N MET A 173 -23.10 17.87 -4.19
CA MET A 173 -22.74 17.39 -5.52
C MET A 173 -23.80 16.42 -6.08
N ALA A 174 -24.29 15.49 -5.27
CA ALA A 174 -25.35 14.58 -5.66
C ALA A 174 -26.67 15.33 -5.98
N ALA A 175 -27.06 16.31 -5.17
CA ALA A 175 -28.25 17.12 -5.41
C ALA A 175 -28.16 17.86 -6.76
N LYS A 176 -26.98 18.40 -7.10
CA LYS A 176 -26.73 19.07 -8.38
C LYS A 176 -26.73 18.13 -9.59
N ALA A 177 -26.42 16.86 -9.38
CA ALA A 177 -26.51 15.82 -10.41
C ALA A 177 -27.95 15.28 -10.59
N GLY A 178 -28.90 15.66 -9.72
CA GLY A 178 -30.31 15.34 -9.85
C GLY A 178 -30.64 13.84 -9.69
N PRO A 179 -31.75 13.35 -10.30
CA PRO A 179 -32.22 11.97 -10.14
C PRO A 179 -31.18 10.91 -10.55
N MET A 180 -30.25 11.24 -11.44
CA MET A 180 -29.14 10.35 -11.82
C MET A 180 -28.21 10.02 -10.65
N ALA A 181 -28.05 10.92 -9.67
CA ALA A 181 -27.21 10.64 -8.50
C ALA A 181 -27.78 9.54 -7.61
N ALA A 182 -29.11 9.49 -7.47
CA ALA A 182 -29.78 8.43 -6.73
C ALA A 182 -29.59 7.05 -7.37
N MET A 183 -29.49 7.00 -8.71
CA MET A 183 -29.25 5.76 -9.45
C MET A 183 -27.79 5.29 -9.40
N MET A 184 -26.83 6.21 -9.31
CA MET A 184 -25.39 5.92 -9.30
C MET A 184 -24.81 5.70 -7.89
N GLY A 185 -25.58 6.09 -6.86
CA GLY A 185 -25.19 5.98 -5.45
C GLY A 185 -24.37 7.17 -4.96
N VAL A 186 -24.76 7.72 -3.82
CA VAL A 186 -24.01 8.76 -3.11
C VAL A 186 -23.27 8.08 -1.96
N PRO A 187 -21.93 8.23 -1.85
CA PRO A 187 -21.21 7.59 -0.77
C PRO A 187 -21.66 8.18 0.57
N SER A 188 -21.88 7.31 1.55
CA SER A 188 -22.11 7.70 2.94
C SER A 188 -20.81 8.23 3.58
N ALA A 189 -20.90 8.79 4.79
CA ALA A 189 -19.72 9.18 5.54
C ALA A 189 -18.78 7.98 5.78
N ALA A 190 -19.34 6.82 6.15
CA ALA A 190 -18.56 5.60 6.38
C ALA A 190 -17.88 5.07 5.10
N ASP A 191 -18.54 5.21 3.94
CA ASP A 191 -17.94 4.85 2.65
C ASP A 191 -16.75 5.77 2.33
N LEU A 192 -16.91 7.08 2.59
CA LEU A 192 -15.85 8.07 2.39
C LEU A 192 -14.68 7.83 3.35
N GLU A 193 -14.94 7.49 4.60
CA GLU A 193 -13.92 7.15 5.59
C GLU A 193 -13.12 5.92 5.15
N THR A 194 -13.81 4.84 4.80
CA THR A 194 -13.18 3.60 4.34
C THR A 194 -12.34 3.85 3.10
N HIS A 195 -12.88 4.57 2.12
CA HIS A 195 -12.18 4.90 0.88
C HIS A 195 -10.96 5.80 1.13
N LEU A 196 -11.11 6.85 1.95
CA LEU A 196 -10.02 7.77 2.28
C LEU A 196 -8.87 7.04 2.97
N TYR A 197 -9.18 6.15 3.92
CA TYR A 197 -8.18 5.33 4.59
C TYR A 197 -7.40 4.44 3.63
N SER A 198 -8.09 3.71 2.75
CA SER A 198 -7.44 2.87 1.75
C SER A 198 -6.55 3.69 0.83
N GLN A 199 -7.02 4.83 0.34
CA GLN A 199 -6.25 5.70 -0.55
C GLN A 199 -5.02 6.32 0.13
N VAL A 200 -5.15 6.79 1.38
CA VAL A 200 -4.01 7.33 2.14
C VAL A 200 -2.95 6.26 2.37
N LEU A 201 -3.36 5.03 2.69
CA LEU A 201 -2.41 3.92 2.82
C LEU A 201 -1.77 3.55 1.49
N ASP A 202 -2.53 3.45 0.41
CA ASP A 202 -1.98 3.12 -0.91
C ASP A 202 -0.94 4.15 -1.37
N VAL A 203 -1.23 5.45 -1.18
CA VAL A 203 -0.26 6.52 -1.47
C VAL A 203 0.97 6.39 -0.57
N SER A 204 0.78 6.21 0.73
CA SER A 204 1.88 6.12 1.71
C SER A 204 2.81 4.93 1.42
N PHE A 205 2.24 3.74 1.21
CA PHE A 205 3.00 2.55 0.85
C PHE A 205 3.59 2.63 -0.56
N GLY A 206 2.95 3.35 -1.48
CA GLY A 206 3.52 3.65 -2.79
C GLY A 206 4.80 4.49 -2.70
N TYR A 207 4.84 5.50 -1.82
CA TYR A 207 6.06 6.25 -1.54
C TYR A 207 7.14 5.37 -0.90
N LEU A 208 6.79 4.57 0.10
CA LEU A 208 7.71 3.62 0.74
C LEU A 208 8.31 2.63 -0.28
N ALA A 209 7.49 2.03 -1.14
CA ALA A 209 7.96 1.07 -2.13
C ALA A 209 8.92 1.71 -3.14
N LYS A 210 8.62 2.93 -3.60
CA LYS A 210 9.51 3.70 -4.49
C LYS A 210 10.85 4.00 -3.81
N GLN A 211 10.83 4.42 -2.54
CA GLN A 211 12.05 4.69 -1.79
C GLN A 211 12.84 3.42 -1.50
N GLU A 212 12.18 2.32 -1.14
CA GLU A 212 12.85 1.04 -0.93
C GLU A 212 13.57 0.59 -2.20
N ALA A 213 12.89 0.65 -3.36
CA ALA A 213 13.49 0.31 -4.63
C ALA A 213 14.71 1.19 -4.96
N ALA A 214 14.63 2.50 -4.72
CA ALA A 214 15.73 3.44 -4.92
C ALA A 214 16.94 3.12 -4.02
N PHE A 215 16.69 2.86 -2.73
CA PHE A 215 17.72 2.51 -1.76
C PHE A 215 18.34 1.13 -2.03
N ARG A 216 17.57 0.16 -2.51
CA ARG A 216 18.12 -1.15 -2.95
C ARG A 216 18.98 -1.00 -4.20
N ALA A 217 18.61 -0.11 -5.12
CA ALA A 217 19.44 0.20 -6.29
C ALA A 217 20.76 0.87 -5.88
N ASN A 218 20.71 1.77 -4.88
CA ASN A 218 21.87 2.48 -4.34
C ASN A 218 21.97 2.39 -2.80
N PRO A 219 22.47 1.28 -2.24
CA PRO A 219 22.50 1.07 -0.79
C PRO A 219 23.33 2.08 0.00
N ALA A 220 24.25 2.80 -0.66
CA ALA A 220 25.03 3.87 -0.03
C ALA A 220 24.16 5.07 0.42
N GLN A 221 22.90 5.15 -0.03
CA GLN A 221 21.94 6.14 0.46
C GLN A 221 21.51 5.89 1.92
N PHE A 222 21.64 4.65 2.42
CA PHE A 222 21.48 4.41 3.85
C PHE A 222 22.67 4.99 4.60
N LYS A 223 22.40 5.91 5.54
CA LYS A 223 23.42 6.41 6.48
C LYS A 223 23.91 5.31 7.43
N ASN A 224 23.06 4.33 7.71
CA ASN A 224 23.40 3.19 8.56
C ASN A 224 24.02 2.07 7.70
N ALA A 225 25.27 1.72 8.00
CA ALA A 225 26.01 0.70 7.25
C ALA A 225 25.38 -0.70 7.34
N LEU A 226 24.75 -1.03 8.47
CA LEU A 226 24.08 -2.31 8.65
C LEU A 226 22.80 -2.38 7.82
N ALA A 227 22.00 -1.31 7.78
CA ALA A 227 20.85 -1.21 6.89
C ALA A 227 21.26 -1.29 5.42
N ALA A 228 22.31 -0.55 5.02
CA ALA A 228 22.87 -0.62 3.66
C ALA A 228 23.21 -2.06 3.26
N LYS A 229 23.83 -2.80 4.18
CA LYS A 229 24.25 -4.17 3.97
C LYS A 229 23.09 -5.17 3.91
N VAL A 230 22.05 -4.99 4.72
CA VAL A 230 20.85 -5.82 4.67
C VAL A 230 20.06 -5.60 3.39
N PHE A 231 19.89 -4.35 2.97
CA PHE A 231 19.13 -4.02 1.75
C PHE A 231 19.91 -4.24 0.45
N SER A 232 21.22 -4.52 0.52
CA SER A 232 22.00 -4.98 -0.64
C SER A 232 21.91 -6.50 -0.87
N LEU A 233 21.39 -7.26 0.10
CA LEU A 233 21.17 -8.71 -0.04
C LEU A 233 20.15 -8.97 -1.16
N GLY A 234 20.55 -9.78 -2.14
CA GLY A 234 19.69 -10.12 -3.28
C GLY A 234 19.87 -9.24 -4.53
N LYS A 235 20.85 -8.32 -4.56
CA LYS A 235 21.40 -7.86 -5.85
C LYS A 235 22.03 -9.08 -6.55
N LYS A 236 21.34 -9.63 -7.54
CA LYS A 236 21.95 -10.43 -8.60
C LYS A 236 21.99 -9.59 -9.87
#